data_AF-A0A7T3RI14-F1
#
_entry.id   AF-A0A7T3RI14-F1
#
_cell.length_a   1.000
_cell.length_b   1.000
_cell.length_c   1.000
_cell.angle_alpha   90.00
_cell.angle_beta   90.00
_cell.angle_gamma   90.00
#
_symmetry.space_group_name_H-M   'P 1'
#
loop_
_entity.id
_entity.type
_entity.pdbx_description
1 polymer ?
#
loop_
_entity_poly.entity_id
_entity_poly.type
_entity_poly.pdbx_seq_one_letter_code
_entity_poly.pdbx_strand_id
1 'polypeptide(L)'
;MKLFDYLKMEFPGLTPEDTKVHLAQINDYKEDPLVKFRAETFDEWQCWQKRLEFNRRYVVSLIRIPGTETWLFAGAFQQKGNAGKKAYPGREELYYQYLLEKLPETEEYAGRMYISFKNTARNFIRLGESIQSELVISSITPVRLTFGEFPGYRNVVLDRNSIGAILRLNLKSWRTALSVVKGIYGLC
;
A
#
# COMPACT_ATOMS: atom_id res chain seq x y z
N MET A 1 -20.80 -4.14 -5.66
CA MET A 1 -20.68 -4.04 -4.19
C MET A 1 -19.69 -2.93 -3.86
N LYS A 2 -19.99 -2.06 -2.89
CA LYS A 2 -19.04 -1.00 -2.47
C LYS A 2 -18.06 -1.53 -1.43
N LEU A 3 -16.89 -0.92 -1.35
CA LEU A 3 -15.84 -1.31 -0.40
C LEU A 3 -16.35 -1.28 1.05
N PHE A 4 -16.97 -0.18 1.46
CA PHE A 4 -17.43 -0.02 2.85
C PHE A 4 -18.60 -0.92 3.22
N ASP A 5 -19.47 -1.30 2.27
CA ASP A 5 -20.53 -2.28 2.53
C ASP A 5 -19.90 -3.62 2.94
N TYR A 6 -18.85 -4.03 2.22
CA TYR A 6 -18.14 -5.28 2.47
C TYR A 6 -17.32 -5.22 3.76
N LEU A 7 -16.56 -4.15 3.98
CA LEU A 7 -15.76 -4.01 5.21
C LEU A 7 -16.63 -3.95 6.47
N LYS A 8 -17.84 -3.37 6.40
CA LYS A 8 -18.80 -3.37 7.52
C LYS A 8 -19.33 -4.77 7.84
N MET A 9 -19.42 -5.66 6.86
CA MET A 9 -19.85 -7.05 7.11
C MET A 9 -18.80 -7.80 7.93
N GLU A 10 -17.52 -7.57 7.64
CA GLU A 10 -16.39 -8.20 8.34
C GLU A 10 -16.11 -7.55 9.71
N PHE A 11 -16.19 -6.22 9.77
CA PHE A 11 -15.99 -5.45 10.98
C PHE A 11 -17.01 -4.30 11.05
N PRO A 12 -18.14 -4.49 11.76
CA PRO A 12 -19.24 -3.51 11.80
C PRO A 12 -18.86 -2.10 12.27
N GLY A 13 -17.80 -1.97 13.07
CA GLY A 13 -17.30 -0.68 13.55
C GLY A 13 -16.59 0.16 12.49
N LEU A 14 -16.23 -0.39 11.33
CA LEU A 14 -15.51 0.30 10.26
C LEU A 14 -16.51 1.06 9.38
N THR A 15 -16.91 2.24 9.87
CA THR A 15 -17.82 3.14 9.15
C THR A 15 -17.03 4.15 8.30
N PRO A 16 -17.56 4.59 7.14
CA PRO A 16 -16.97 5.63 6.32
C PRO A 16 -16.66 6.91 7.09
N GLU A 17 -17.56 7.31 8.00
CA GLU A 17 -17.50 8.55 8.77
C GLU A 17 -16.34 8.55 9.79
N ASP A 18 -16.01 7.36 10.31
CA ASP A 18 -14.88 7.14 11.22
C ASP A 18 -13.61 6.69 10.51
N THR A 19 -13.57 6.76 9.17
CA THR A 19 -12.47 6.24 8.36
C THR A 19 -11.83 7.31 7.47
N LYS A 20 -10.50 7.37 7.45
CA LYS A 20 -9.72 8.00 6.37
C LYS A 20 -9.34 6.96 5.34
N VAL A 21 -9.49 7.29 4.06
CA VAL A 21 -9.00 6.46 2.97
C VAL A 21 -7.67 7.02 2.48
N HIS A 22 -6.61 6.24 2.63
CA HIS A 22 -5.27 6.56 2.15
C HIS A 22 -5.07 5.96 0.76
N LEU A 23 -4.98 6.82 -0.25
CA LEU A 23 -4.75 6.50 -1.65
C LEU A 23 -3.25 6.55 -1.96
N ALA A 24 -2.54 5.51 -1.53
CA ALA A 24 -1.10 5.40 -1.67
C ALA A 24 -0.69 5.29 -3.14
N GLN A 25 0.27 6.13 -3.53
CA GLN A 25 0.91 6.11 -4.84
C GLN A 25 2.36 6.52 -4.72
N ILE A 26 3.08 6.47 -5.84
CA ILE A 26 4.50 6.84 -5.91
C ILE A 26 4.65 8.25 -5.33
N ASN A 27 5.51 8.38 -4.32
CA ASN A 27 5.79 9.65 -3.68
C ASN A 27 6.89 10.44 -4.44
N ASP A 28 7.18 11.66 -3.98
CA ASP A 28 8.20 12.54 -4.56
C ASP A 28 9.60 11.91 -4.59
N TYR A 29 9.85 10.89 -3.76
CA TYR A 29 11.10 10.15 -3.67
C TYR A 29 11.13 8.89 -4.56
N LYS A 30 10.16 8.73 -5.46
CA LYS A 30 10.02 7.58 -6.36
C LYS A 30 9.88 6.24 -5.62
N GLU A 31 9.38 6.25 -4.38
CA GLU A 31 9.07 5.01 -3.66
C GLU A 31 7.71 4.47 -4.11
N ASP A 32 7.71 3.25 -4.64
CA ASP A 32 6.48 2.59 -5.08
C ASP A 32 5.81 1.82 -3.91
N PRO A 33 4.59 2.21 -3.49
CA PRO A 33 3.86 1.50 -2.44
C PRO A 33 3.55 0.03 -2.79
N LEU A 34 3.42 -0.35 -4.06
CA LEU A 34 3.26 -1.76 -4.44
C LEU A 34 4.51 -2.57 -4.13
N VAL A 35 5.70 -1.98 -4.39
CA VAL A 35 6.97 -2.61 -4.02
C VAL A 35 7.05 -2.73 -2.51
N LYS A 36 6.72 -1.69 -1.75
CA LYS A 36 6.68 -1.75 -0.27
C LYS A 36 5.72 -2.81 0.24
N PHE A 37 4.55 -2.96 -0.39
CA PHE A 37 3.55 -3.96 -0.02
C PHE A 37 4.03 -5.38 -0.27
N ARG A 38 4.55 -5.65 -1.47
CA ARG A 38 5.18 -6.94 -1.79
C ARG A 38 6.39 -7.25 -0.91
N ALA A 39 7.07 -6.21 -0.43
CA ALA A 39 8.23 -6.28 0.44
C ALA A 39 7.90 -6.35 1.94
N GLU A 40 6.61 -6.38 2.29
CA GLU A 40 6.07 -6.42 3.66
C GLU A 40 6.49 -5.23 4.54
N THR A 41 6.84 -4.10 3.93
CA THR A 41 7.22 -2.86 4.64
C THR A 41 6.24 -1.72 4.41
N PHE A 42 5.11 -1.98 3.76
CA PHE A 42 4.08 -0.97 3.50
C PHE A 42 3.51 -0.39 4.79
N ASP A 43 3.28 -1.22 5.80
CA ASP A 43 2.64 -0.79 7.05
C ASP A 43 3.48 0.23 7.81
N GLU A 44 4.79 -0.03 7.92
CA GLU A 44 5.73 0.92 8.49
C GLU A 44 5.83 2.19 7.64
N TRP A 45 5.86 2.04 6.32
CA TRP A 45 6.00 3.16 5.39
C TRP A 45 4.80 4.12 5.45
N GLN A 46 3.57 3.60 5.45
CA GLN A 46 2.37 4.44 5.47
C GLN A 46 2.17 5.21 6.78
N CYS A 47 2.76 4.75 7.88
CA CYS A 47 2.71 5.45 9.17
C CYS A 47 3.38 6.82 9.13
N TRP A 48 4.25 7.09 8.15
CA TRP A 48 4.95 8.36 8.02
C TRP A 48 4.17 9.33 7.14
N GLN A 49 3.67 10.41 7.73
CA GLN A 49 2.89 11.43 7.02
C GLN A 49 3.43 12.84 7.25
N LYS A 50 3.50 13.67 6.19
CA LYS A 50 3.95 15.08 6.31
C LYS A 50 2.98 15.94 7.14
N ARG A 51 1.71 15.55 7.19
CA ARG A 51 0.61 16.29 7.84
C ARG A 51 -0.21 15.36 8.72
N LEU A 52 -0.97 15.93 9.66
CA LEU A 52 -1.87 15.19 10.54
C LEU A 52 -3.19 14.81 9.83
N GLU A 53 -3.11 13.97 8.81
CA GLU A 53 -4.24 13.64 7.94
C GLU A 53 -5.04 12.42 8.44
N PHE A 54 -4.41 11.51 9.19
CA PHE A 54 -5.09 10.35 9.82
C PHE A 54 -5.70 10.76 11.16
N ASN A 55 -6.70 11.63 11.09
CA ASN A 55 -7.41 12.19 12.25
C ASN A 55 -8.75 11.50 12.52
N ARG A 56 -8.95 10.29 12.01
CA ARG A 56 -10.12 9.44 12.24
C ARG A 56 -9.69 8.14 12.92
N ARG A 57 -10.66 7.44 13.52
CA ARG A 57 -10.42 6.20 14.28
C ARG A 57 -9.82 5.09 13.41
N TYR A 58 -10.21 5.03 12.14
CA TYR A 58 -9.76 4.03 11.20
C TYR A 58 -9.08 4.65 9.97
N VAL A 59 -8.17 3.88 9.38
CA VAL A 59 -7.52 4.17 8.11
C VAL A 59 -7.67 2.96 7.20
N VAL A 60 -8.25 3.14 6.03
CA VAL A 60 -8.28 2.14 4.96
C VAL A 60 -7.26 2.52 3.91
N SER A 61 -6.33 1.63 3.64
CA SER A 61 -5.22 1.90 2.73
C SER A 61 -5.41 1.18 1.40
N LEU A 62 -5.36 1.97 0.33
CA LEU A 62 -5.52 1.55 -1.04
C LEU A 62 -4.26 1.93 -1.83
N ILE A 63 -3.69 0.99 -2.57
CA ILE A 63 -2.47 1.22 -3.34
C ILE A 63 -2.83 1.29 -4.83
N ARG A 64 -2.42 2.35 -5.51
CA ARG A 64 -2.69 2.51 -6.94
C ARG A 64 -2.01 1.42 -7.76
N ILE A 65 -2.75 0.80 -8.68
CA ILE A 65 -2.18 -0.05 -9.72
C ILE A 65 -1.71 0.84 -10.89
N PRO A 66 -0.40 0.86 -11.22
CA PRO A 66 0.15 1.71 -12.28
C PRO A 66 -0.57 1.54 -13.61
N GLY A 67 -0.79 2.65 -14.33
CA GLY A 67 -1.46 2.65 -15.63
C GLY A 67 -2.98 2.42 -15.59
N THR A 68 -3.59 2.34 -14.40
CA THR A 68 -5.02 2.08 -14.26
C THR A 68 -5.69 3.04 -13.26
N GLU A 69 -7.03 3.02 -13.22
CA GLU A 69 -7.88 3.60 -12.16
C GLU A 69 -8.28 2.54 -11.11
N THR A 70 -7.49 1.46 -11.01
CA THR A 70 -7.70 0.38 -10.04
C THR A 70 -6.75 0.54 -8.86
N TRP A 71 -7.22 0.16 -7.69
CA TRP A 71 -6.52 0.23 -6.42
C TRP A 71 -6.55 -1.13 -5.73
N LEU A 72 -5.42 -1.54 -5.18
CA LEU A 72 -5.30 -2.73 -4.35
C LEU A 72 -5.64 -2.38 -2.90
N PHE A 73 -6.52 -3.14 -2.27
CA PHE A 73 -6.72 -3.06 -0.83
C PHE A 73 -5.45 -3.54 -0.11
N ALA A 74 -4.79 -2.66 0.63
CA ALA A 74 -3.59 -2.99 1.40
C ALA A 74 -3.90 -3.37 2.86
N GLY A 75 -5.09 -3.01 3.34
CA GLY A 75 -5.55 -3.33 4.70
C GLY A 75 -6.39 -2.21 5.30
N ALA A 76 -7.06 -2.54 6.39
CA ALA A 76 -7.67 -1.57 7.29
C ALA A 76 -6.95 -1.56 8.64
N PHE A 77 -6.84 -0.37 9.22
CA PHE A 77 -6.03 -0.11 10.40
C PHE A 77 -6.81 0.74 11.40
N GLN A 78 -6.69 0.45 12.69
CA GLN A 78 -7.07 1.36 13.75
C GLN A 78 -5.93 2.34 14.05
N GLN A 79 -6.24 3.62 14.07
CA GLN A 79 -5.32 4.68 14.48
C GLN A 79 -5.29 4.77 16.00
N LYS A 80 -4.09 4.69 16.60
CA LYS A 80 -3.89 4.70 18.07
C LYS A 80 -3.18 5.96 18.60
N GLY A 81 -2.81 6.87 17.70
CA GLY A 81 -2.05 8.07 18.04
C GLY A 81 -0.95 8.35 17.03
N ASN A 82 -0.10 9.32 17.37
CA ASN A 82 1.16 9.58 16.68
C ASN A 82 2.26 9.87 17.71
N ALA A 83 3.48 9.51 17.39
CA ALA A 83 4.66 9.73 18.23
C ALA A 83 5.31 11.12 18.01
N GLY A 84 4.55 12.10 17.53
CA GLY A 84 5.04 13.43 17.17
C GLY A 84 5.83 13.47 15.85
N LYS A 85 6.46 14.62 15.59
CA LYS A 85 7.34 14.81 14.43
C LYS A 85 8.72 14.20 14.69
N LYS A 86 9.17 13.34 13.79
CA LYS A 86 10.52 12.77 13.78
C LYS A 86 11.13 12.88 12.39
N ALA A 87 12.46 12.89 12.31
CA ALA A 87 13.15 12.76 11.03
C ALA A 87 12.85 11.38 10.44
N TYR A 88 12.43 11.34 9.17
CA TYR A 88 12.28 10.09 8.47
C TYR A 88 13.67 9.50 8.18
N PRO A 89 13.89 8.18 8.32
CA PRO A 89 15.21 7.58 8.09
C PRO A 89 15.79 7.96 6.72
N GLY A 90 16.96 8.62 6.72
CA GLY A 90 17.62 9.06 5.49
C GLY A 90 17.04 10.32 4.84
N ARG A 91 16.23 11.12 5.57
CA ARG A 91 15.73 12.43 5.13
C ARG A 91 15.87 13.46 6.23
N GLU A 92 16.12 14.71 5.84
CA GLU A 92 16.17 15.86 6.78
C GLU A 92 14.76 16.37 7.15
N GLU A 93 13.77 16.08 6.31
CA GLU A 93 12.37 16.47 6.53
C GLU A 93 11.75 15.76 7.75
N LEU A 94 10.92 16.49 8.48
CA LEU A 94 10.18 15.97 9.62
C LEU A 94 8.80 15.43 9.20
N TYR A 95 8.47 14.24 9.71
CA TYR A 95 7.22 13.54 9.46
C TYR A 95 6.54 13.17 10.78
N TYR A 96 5.22 13.11 10.79
CA TYR A 96 4.47 12.49 11.87
C TYR A 96 4.52 10.98 11.73
N GLN A 97 4.93 10.29 12.79
CA GLN A 97 4.92 8.84 12.85
C GLN A 97 3.62 8.38 13.53
N TYR A 98 2.69 7.86 12.75
CA TYR A 98 1.44 7.28 13.25
C TYR A 98 1.66 5.90 13.86
N LEU A 99 0.81 5.57 14.83
CA LEU A 99 0.68 4.23 15.38
C LEU A 99 -0.60 3.62 14.79
N LEU A 100 -0.43 2.69 13.86
CA LEU A 100 -1.50 1.99 13.18
C LEU A 100 -1.47 0.51 13.59
N GLU A 101 -2.61 0.00 14.05
CA GLU A 101 -2.81 -1.41 14.36
C GLU A 101 -3.72 -2.02 13.28
N LYS A 102 -3.34 -3.16 12.70
CA LYS A 102 -4.19 -3.82 11.69
C LYS A 102 -5.49 -4.33 12.31
N LEU A 103 -6.54 -4.38 11.51
CA LEU A 103 -7.78 -5.09 11.83
C LEU A 103 -7.70 -6.51 11.26
N PRO A 104 -7.45 -7.54 12.08
CA PRO A 104 -7.27 -8.92 11.62
C PRO A 104 -8.42 -9.44 10.77
N GLU A 105 -9.65 -9.00 11.06
CA GLU A 105 -10.88 -9.38 10.37
C GLU A 105 -10.86 -8.98 8.88
N THR A 106 -10.06 -7.98 8.52
CA THR A 106 -9.96 -7.49 7.14
C THR A 106 -8.70 -7.97 6.42
N GLU A 107 -7.77 -8.62 7.13
CA GLU A 107 -6.46 -8.98 6.59
C GLU A 107 -6.54 -10.00 5.45
N GLU A 108 -7.54 -10.89 5.46
CA GLU A 108 -7.73 -11.87 4.40
C GLU A 108 -7.81 -11.21 3.00
N TYR A 109 -8.32 -9.98 2.92
CA TYR A 109 -8.53 -9.27 1.68
C TYR A 109 -7.31 -8.45 1.24
N ALA A 110 -6.36 -8.23 2.15
CA ALA A 110 -5.17 -7.42 1.90
C ALA A 110 -4.31 -8.04 0.79
N GLY A 111 -4.20 -7.34 -0.33
CA GLY A 111 -3.49 -7.78 -1.52
C GLY A 111 -4.30 -8.71 -2.43
N ARG A 112 -5.59 -8.93 -2.15
CA ARG A 112 -6.51 -9.75 -2.97
C ARG A 112 -7.66 -8.93 -3.55
N MET A 113 -8.16 -7.95 -2.81
CA MET A 113 -9.28 -7.13 -3.24
C MET A 113 -8.81 -5.94 -4.08
N TYR A 114 -9.43 -5.77 -5.25
CA TYR A 114 -9.20 -4.67 -6.17
C TYR A 114 -10.43 -3.76 -6.22
N ILE A 115 -10.20 -2.46 -6.19
CA ILE A 115 -11.22 -1.41 -6.13
C ILE A 115 -11.06 -0.52 -7.36
N SER A 116 -12.12 -0.35 -8.13
CA SER A 116 -12.20 0.67 -9.18
C SER A 116 -12.56 2.01 -8.54
N PHE A 117 -11.71 3.02 -8.72
CA PHE A 117 -11.95 4.35 -8.22
C PHE A 117 -11.16 5.40 -9.00
N LYS A 118 -11.87 6.40 -9.52
CA LYS A 118 -11.27 7.53 -10.21
C LYS A 118 -11.06 8.69 -9.26
N ASN A 119 -9.83 8.87 -8.79
CA ASN A 119 -9.52 10.03 -7.95
C ASN A 119 -9.40 11.29 -8.81
N THR A 120 -10.44 12.12 -8.81
CA THR A 120 -10.46 13.43 -9.50
C THR A 120 -9.78 14.54 -8.70
N ALA A 121 -9.55 14.32 -7.40
CA ALA A 121 -8.95 15.29 -6.51
C ALA A 121 -7.43 15.12 -6.43
N ARG A 122 -6.72 16.23 -6.15
CA ARG A 122 -5.28 16.22 -5.85
C ARG A 122 -4.94 15.60 -4.49
N ASN A 123 -5.94 15.45 -3.62
CA ASN A 123 -5.75 14.92 -2.29
C ASN A 123 -5.75 13.39 -2.32
N PHE A 124 -4.74 12.80 -1.72
CA PHE A 124 -4.55 11.35 -1.64
C PHE A 124 -4.91 10.76 -0.28
N ILE A 125 -5.37 11.60 0.65
CA ILE A 125 -6.03 11.14 1.87
C ILE A 125 -7.42 11.75 1.86
N ARG A 126 -8.44 10.90 1.85
CA ARG A 126 -9.84 11.27 1.68
C ARG A 126 -10.66 10.89 2.91
N LEU A 127 -11.75 11.60 3.13
CA LEU A 127 -12.78 11.20 4.10
C LEU A 127 -13.56 10.02 3.51
N GLY A 128 -13.75 8.94 4.28
CA GLY A 128 -14.45 7.74 3.80
C GLY A 128 -15.86 8.07 3.34
N GLU A 129 -16.59 8.88 4.11
CA GLU A 129 -17.95 9.32 3.80
C GLU A 129 -18.04 10.09 2.48
N SER A 130 -16.97 10.77 2.07
CA SER A 130 -16.94 11.59 0.86
C SER A 130 -16.76 10.80 -0.44
N ILE A 131 -16.21 9.59 -0.37
CA ILE A 131 -15.88 8.77 -1.55
C ILE A 131 -16.46 7.35 -1.50
N GLN A 132 -17.14 6.97 -0.41
CA GLN A 132 -17.66 5.61 -0.21
C GLN A 132 -18.53 5.11 -1.36
N SER A 133 -19.32 6.01 -1.97
CA SER A 133 -20.23 5.69 -3.08
C SER A 133 -19.48 5.44 -4.39
N GLU A 134 -18.22 5.82 -4.50
CA GLU A 134 -17.40 5.65 -5.72
C GLU A 134 -16.43 4.46 -5.61
N LEU A 135 -16.12 3.99 -4.40
CA LEU A 135 -15.23 2.86 -4.16
C LEU A 135 -15.93 1.53 -4.47
N VAL A 136 -15.82 1.06 -5.71
CA VAL A 136 -16.46 -0.18 -6.18
C VAL A 136 -15.46 -1.32 -6.20
N ILE A 137 -15.79 -2.45 -5.57
CA ILE A 137 -14.97 -3.66 -5.66
C ILE A 137 -15.07 -4.21 -7.09
N SER A 138 -13.94 -4.26 -7.80
CA SER A 138 -13.88 -4.77 -9.18
C SER A 138 -13.59 -6.26 -9.22
N SER A 139 -12.76 -6.78 -8.30
CA SER A 139 -12.48 -8.21 -8.17
C SER A 139 -11.86 -8.54 -6.82
N ILE A 140 -11.93 -9.82 -6.43
CA ILE A 140 -11.18 -10.39 -5.31
C ILE A 140 -10.46 -11.63 -5.84
N THR A 141 -9.14 -11.60 -5.85
CA THR A 141 -8.32 -12.71 -6.37
C THR A 141 -8.19 -13.83 -5.32
N PRO A 142 -8.00 -15.09 -5.74
CA PRO A 142 -7.77 -16.19 -4.80
C PRO A 142 -6.42 -16.09 -4.10
N VAL A 143 -5.42 -15.44 -4.72
CA VAL A 143 -4.05 -15.34 -4.23
C VAL A 143 -3.69 -13.89 -3.97
N ARG A 144 -3.00 -13.66 -2.84
CA ARG A 144 -2.45 -12.36 -2.45
C ARG A 144 -1.33 -11.91 -3.41
N LEU A 145 -1.31 -10.62 -3.73
CA LEU A 145 -0.24 -10.03 -4.53
C LEU A 145 1.13 -10.17 -3.82
N THR A 146 2.06 -10.84 -4.47
CA THR A 146 3.46 -10.97 -4.04
C THR A 146 4.41 -10.62 -5.19
N PHE A 147 5.73 -10.75 -5.00
CA PHE A 147 6.69 -10.68 -6.11
C PHE A 147 6.58 -11.86 -7.09
N GLY A 148 5.85 -12.93 -6.73
CA GLY A 148 5.70 -14.13 -7.55
C GLY A 148 7.02 -14.88 -7.76
N GLU A 149 6.97 -15.87 -8.64
CA GLU A 149 8.17 -16.56 -9.15
C GLU A 149 8.91 -15.69 -10.16
N PHE A 150 10.22 -15.93 -10.33
CA PHE A 150 11.01 -15.22 -11.33
C PHE A 150 10.42 -15.43 -12.74
N PRO A 151 9.97 -14.38 -13.45
CA PRO A 151 9.21 -14.51 -14.69
C PRO A 151 10.10 -14.70 -15.95
N GLY A 152 11.41 -14.90 -15.76
CA GLY A 152 12.39 -15.00 -16.84
C GLY A 152 13.06 -13.66 -17.17
N TYR A 153 14.33 -13.69 -17.62
CA TYR A 153 15.16 -12.50 -17.81
C TYR A 153 14.58 -11.44 -18.76
N ARG A 154 13.76 -11.84 -19.73
CA ARG A 154 13.16 -10.92 -20.72
C ARG A 154 11.94 -10.17 -20.19
N ASN A 155 11.36 -10.63 -19.08
CA ASN A 155 10.11 -10.08 -18.52
C ASN A 155 10.36 -9.44 -17.14
N VAL A 156 11.60 -9.02 -16.87
CA VAL A 156 12.00 -8.45 -15.58
C VAL A 156 12.54 -7.04 -15.77
N VAL A 157 11.82 -6.08 -15.20
CA VAL A 157 12.29 -4.72 -14.98
C VAL A 157 12.13 -4.45 -13.49
N LEU A 158 13.25 -4.27 -12.77
CA LEU A 158 13.25 -4.01 -11.34
C LEU A 158 13.96 -2.70 -11.05
N ASP A 159 13.34 -1.87 -10.23
CA ASP A 159 14.05 -0.77 -9.59
C ASP A 159 14.92 -1.28 -8.43
N ARG A 160 15.80 -0.41 -7.91
CA ARG A 160 16.72 -0.75 -6.82
C ARG A 160 16.01 -1.18 -5.53
N ASN A 161 14.87 -0.58 -5.20
CA ASN A 161 14.09 -0.94 -4.01
C ASN A 161 13.47 -2.33 -4.17
N SER A 162 12.99 -2.66 -5.36
CA SER A 162 12.47 -3.99 -5.70
C SER A 162 13.55 -5.07 -5.56
N ILE A 163 14.77 -4.82 -6.05
CA ILE A 163 15.91 -5.75 -5.87
C ILE A 163 16.23 -5.94 -4.38
N GLY A 164 16.35 -4.85 -3.63
CA GLY A 164 16.64 -4.90 -2.20
C GLY A 164 15.57 -5.69 -1.42
N ALA A 165 14.30 -5.53 -1.79
CA ALA A 165 13.19 -6.27 -1.21
C ALA A 165 13.28 -7.78 -1.50
N ILE A 166 13.51 -8.16 -2.76
CA ILE A 166 13.65 -9.56 -3.18
C ILE A 166 14.78 -10.25 -2.42
N LEU A 167 15.92 -9.58 -2.26
CA LEU A 167 17.07 -10.11 -1.51
C LEU A 167 16.75 -10.27 -0.03
N ARG A 168 16.08 -9.29 0.59
CA ARG A 168 15.68 -9.35 2.00
C ARG A 168 14.69 -10.48 2.28
N LEU A 169 13.71 -10.68 1.39
CA LEU A 169 12.73 -11.76 1.48
C LEU A 169 13.31 -13.15 1.12
N ASN A 170 14.56 -13.21 0.66
CA ASN A 170 15.27 -14.44 0.29
C ASN A 170 14.47 -15.33 -0.69
N LEU A 171 13.82 -14.71 -1.69
CA LEU A 171 13.01 -15.42 -2.68
C LEU A 171 13.92 -16.31 -3.55
N LYS A 172 13.80 -17.63 -3.38
CA LYS A 172 14.76 -18.61 -3.93
C LYS A 172 14.88 -18.54 -5.45
N SER A 173 13.77 -18.52 -6.19
CA SER A 173 13.79 -18.48 -7.66
C SER A 173 14.45 -17.20 -8.19
N TRP A 174 14.12 -16.06 -7.59
CA TRP A 174 14.74 -14.78 -7.91
C TRP A 174 16.23 -14.78 -7.59
N ARG A 175 16.64 -15.27 -6.41
CA ARG A 175 18.05 -15.30 -6.01
C ARG A 175 18.87 -16.20 -6.93
N THR A 176 18.36 -17.39 -7.24
CA THR A 176 19.00 -18.30 -8.20
C THR A 176 19.15 -17.63 -9.55
N ALA A 177 18.08 -17.04 -10.10
CA ALA A 177 18.12 -16.38 -11.40
C ALA A 177 19.05 -15.14 -11.43
N LEU A 178 19.06 -14.33 -10.37
CA LEU A 178 19.91 -13.14 -10.29
C LEU A 178 21.39 -13.48 -10.01
N SER A 179 21.69 -14.64 -9.44
CA SER A 179 23.08 -15.05 -9.17
C SER A 179 23.88 -15.44 -10.43
N VAL A 180 23.20 -15.82 -11.51
CA VAL A 180 23.84 -16.28 -12.76
C VAL A 180 24.10 -15.15 -13.77
N VAL A 181 23.64 -13.93 -13.49
CA VAL A 181 23.76 -12.79 -14.40
C VAL A 181 24.42 -11.59 -13.72
N LYS A 182 25.25 -10.86 -14.45
CA LYS A 182 25.72 -9.52 -14.03
C LYS A 182 24.66 -8.51 -14.44
N GLY A 183 24.06 -7.83 -13.47
CA GLY A 183 23.10 -6.74 -13.74
C GLY A 183 23.79 -5.52 -14.32
N ILE A 184 23.24 -4.96 -15.40
CA ILE A 184 23.64 -3.66 -15.92
C ILE A 184 22.76 -2.61 -15.24
N TYR A 185 23.36 -1.75 -14.41
CA TYR A 185 22.64 -0.67 -13.73
C TYR A 185 22.67 0.59 -14.59
N GLY A 186 21.52 0.98 -15.14
CA GLY A 186 21.35 2.31 -15.72
C GLY A 186 21.08 3.31 -14.60
N LEU A 187 21.99 4.26 -14.38
CA LEU A 187 21.72 5.46 -13.61
C LEU A 187 21.04 6.46 -14.54
N CYS A 188 19.75 6.72 -14.32
CA CYS A 188 18.99 7.78 -14.99
C CYS A 188 18.48 8.78 -13.96
#